data_AF-A0A318SJ57-F1
#
_entry.id   AF-A0A318SJ57-F1
#
_cell.length_a   1.000
_cell.length_b   1.000
_cell.length_c   1.000
_cell.angle_alpha   90.00
_cell.angle_beta   90.00
_cell.angle_gamma   90.00
#
_symmetry.space_group_name_H-M   'P 1'
#
loop_
_entity.id
_entity.type
_entity.pdbx_description
1 polymer ?
#
loop_
_entity_poly.entity_id
_entity_poly.type
_entity_poly.pdbx_seq_one_letter_code
_entity_poly.pdbx_strand_id
1 'polypeptide(L)'
;MKKRLLLVLLVVPLLSGCRYELVTGLSEDGGRVYRLDRFTGTLTVVDDGALKTVSDVESDASDLPSSEARTLAGTGAKIKFDGKWRNGKLFYRVNLSPYSKLKSARDSNGTVWVDLLDSDDYVVDTINVSLSGMTQVVDAKGQPQALEFVGRKQMSRSDFNAMSSWGPRWAF
;
A
#
# COMPACT_ATOMS: atom_id res chain seq x y z
N MET A 1 46.31 36.61 -28.57
CA MET A 1 45.41 36.23 -29.67
C MET A 1 44.15 35.61 -29.10
N LYS A 2 43.00 35.99 -29.65
CA LYS A 2 41.65 35.63 -29.23
C LYS A 2 41.34 34.16 -29.54
N LYS A 3 40.70 33.44 -28.62
CA LYS A 3 39.54 32.58 -28.93
C LYS A 3 38.53 32.66 -27.78
N ARG A 4 37.40 33.29 -28.08
CA ARG A 4 36.15 33.16 -27.33
C ARG A 4 35.57 31.78 -27.64
N LEU A 5 35.06 31.08 -26.63
CA LEU A 5 33.87 30.27 -26.81
C LEU A 5 33.06 30.30 -25.51
N LEU A 6 31.94 31.00 -25.59
CA LEU A 6 30.85 30.95 -24.63
C LEU A 6 30.08 29.67 -24.96
N LEU A 7 29.85 28.77 -23.98
CA LEU A 7 28.72 27.85 -24.06
C LEU A 7 27.98 27.89 -22.72
N VAL A 8 26.71 28.21 -22.84
CA VAL A 8 25.72 28.49 -21.81
C VAL A 8 24.90 27.22 -21.57
N LEU A 9 24.43 27.05 -20.32
CA LEU A 9 23.32 26.19 -19.87
C LEU A 9 23.53 24.66 -19.90
N LEU A 10 23.57 24.02 -18.72
CA LEU A 10 22.34 23.48 -18.12
C LEU A 10 22.54 23.21 -16.62
N VAL A 11 21.89 24.01 -15.79
CA VAL A 11 21.59 23.65 -14.39
C VAL A 11 20.34 22.80 -14.43
N VAL A 12 20.44 21.51 -14.11
CA VAL A 12 19.36 20.74 -13.47
C VAL A 12 20.00 19.71 -12.54
N PRO A 13 20.02 19.95 -11.21
CA PRO A 13 20.25 18.91 -10.23
C PRO A 13 18.89 18.25 -9.97
N LEU A 14 18.58 17.15 -10.64
CA LEU A 14 17.40 16.36 -10.30
C LEU A 14 17.77 14.91 -10.08
N LEU A 15 17.72 14.55 -8.79
CA LEU A 15 17.15 13.29 -8.33
C LEU A 15 17.90 12.03 -8.78
N SER A 16 19.16 11.90 -8.39
CA SER A 16 19.67 10.58 -8.00
C SER A 16 19.23 10.29 -6.57
N GLY A 17 17.91 10.34 -6.34
CA GLY A 17 17.32 9.70 -5.17
C GLY A 17 17.66 8.23 -5.28
N CYS A 18 18.29 7.70 -4.24
CA CYS A 18 18.63 6.29 -4.10
C CYS A 18 17.45 5.44 -4.58
N ARG A 19 17.54 4.91 -5.81
CA ARG A 19 16.63 3.88 -6.27
C ARG A 19 17.02 2.65 -5.47
N TYR A 20 16.28 2.41 -4.39
CA TYR A 20 16.35 1.17 -3.65
C TYR A 20 16.35 0.02 -4.66
N GLU A 21 17.31 -0.87 -4.50
CA GLU A 21 17.51 -2.06 -5.31
C GLU A 21 16.26 -2.96 -5.17
N LEU A 22 15.32 -2.80 -6.10
CA LEU A 22 14.01 -3.46 -6.12
C LEU A 22 14.09 -4.80 -6.87
N VAL A 23 15.05 -5.65 -6.51
CA VAL A 23 15.17 -6.99 -7.09
C VAL A 23 15.36 -7.99 -5.95
N THR A 24 14.26 -8.60 -5.49
CA THR A 24 14.34 -9.82 -4.69
C THR A 24 14.41 -11.01 -5.65
N GLY A 25 15.63 -11.50 -5.91
CA GLY A 25 15.83 -12.80 -6.54
C GLY A 25 15.43 -13.89 -5.54
N LEU A 26 14.34 -14.60 -5.82
CA LEU A 26 13.99 -15.83 -5.11
C LEU A 26 14.50 -16.99 -5.98
N SER A 27 15.37 -17.84 -5.42
CA SER A 27 15.80 -19.09 -6.06
C SER A 27 15.16 -20.24 -5.30
N GLU A 28 14.04 -20.74 -5.79
CA GLU A 28 13.51 -22.04 -5.41
C GLU A 28 13.32 -22.86 -6.69
N ASP A 29 14.04 -23.98 -6.75
CA ASP A 29 14.13 -24.97 -7.83
C ASP A 29 14.46 -24.49 -9.25
N GLY A 30 15.61 -24.96 -9.78
CA GLY A 30 15.89 -24.96 -11.22
C GLY A 30 16.65 -23.76 -11.80
N GLY A 31 17.25 -22.88 -10.99
CA GLY A 31 18.22 -21.87 -11.45
C GLY A 31 17.63 -20.66 -12.20
N ARG A 32 16.32 -20.41 -12.07
CA ARG A 32 15.63 -19.28 -12.72
C ARG A 32 15.66 -18.01 -11.86
N VAL A 33 15.82 -16.86 -12.49
CA VAL A 33 15.80 -15.55 -11.81
C VAL A 33 14.43 -14.91 -11.97
N TYR A 34 13.77 -14.63 -10.84
CA TYR A 34 12.48 -13.96 -10.79
C TYR A 34 12.63 -12.49 -10.42
N ARG A 35 11.87 -11.62 -11.10
CA ARG A 35 11.79 -10.19 -10.82
C ARG A 35 10.34 -9.82 -10.52
N LEU A 36 10.10 -9.40 -9.28
CA LEU A 36 8.83 -8.87 -8.79
C LEU A 36 8.85 -7.34 -8.81
N ASP A 37 7.99 -6.73 -9.63
CA ASP A 37 7.67 -5.31 -9.50
C ASP A 37 6.73 -5.12 -8.30
N ARG A 38 7.19 -4.45 -7.25
CA ARG A 38 6.41 -4.24 -6.02
C ARG A 38 5.34 -3.15 -6.15
N PHE A 39 5.38 -2.30 -7.19
CA PHE A 39 4.35 -1.30 -7.48
C PHE A 39 3.22 -1.89 -8.31
N THR A 40 3.55 -2.63 -9.37
CA THR A 40 2.54 -3.23 -10.26
C THR A 40 2.09 -4.62 -9.79
N GLY A 41 2.96 -5.34 -9.09
CA GLY A 41 2.79 -6.75 -8.73
C GLY A 41 3.22 -7.73 -9.81
N THR A 42 3.82 -7.24 -10.90
CA THR A 42 4.18 -8.08 -12.05
C THR A 42 5.40 -8.95 -11.72
N LEU A 43 5.24 -10.26 -11.86
CA LEU A 43 6.35 -11.22 -11.78
C LEU A 43 6.84 -11.54 -13.18
N THR A 44 8.12 -11.28 -13.43
CA THR A 44 8.81 -11.63 -14.68
C THR A 44 9.88 -12.66 -14.38
N VAL A 45 10.00 -13.69 -15.21
CA VAL A 45 11.11 -14.64 -15.13
C VAL A 45 12.11 -14.30 -16.23
N VAL A 46 13.39 -14.33 -15.88
CA VAL A 46 14.48 -14.29 -16.85
C VAL A 46 14.74 -15.73 -17.27
N ASP A 47 14.35 -16.06 -18.49
CA ASP A 47 14.53 -17.38 -19.10
C ASP A 47 15.29 -17.18 -20.42
N ASP A 48 16.53 -17.66 -20.47
CA ASP A 48 17.44 -17.56 -21.61
C ASP A 48 17.63 -16.13 -22.18
N GLY A 49 17.84 -15.16 -21.28
CA GLY A 49 18.08 -13.75 -21.64
C GLY A 49 16.82 -12.96 -22.05
N ALA A 50 15.68 -13.62 -22.21
CA ALA A 50 14.40 -12.97 -22.46
C ALA A 50 13.58 -12.81 -21.16
N LEU A 51 12.96 -11.64 -20.99
CA LEU A 51 11.96 -11.44 -19.94
C LEU A 51 10.64 -12.04 -20.41
N LYS A 52 10.23 -13.14 -19.78
CA LYS A 52 8.91 -13.73 -19.99
C LYS A 52 8.04 -13.40 -18.79
N THR A 53 6.84 -12.87 -19.04
CA THR A 53 5.82 -12.79 -18.00
C THR A 53 5.43 -14.21 -17.64
N VAL A 54 5.46 -14.56 -16.35
CA VAL A 54 5.04 -15.89 -15.90
C VAL A 54 3.52 -15.94 -15.96
N SER A 55 2.99 -16.40 -17.09
CA SER A 55 1.57 -16.65 -17.30
C SER A 55 1.20 -18.04 -16.78
N ASP A 56 1.25 -18.23 -15.46
CA ASP A 56 0.60 -19.34 -14.74
C ASP A 56 0.60 -19.08 -13.22
N VAL A 57 0.10 -17.91 -12.84
CA VAL A 57 -0.35 -17.62 -11.48
C VAL A 57 -1.73 -17.01 -11.65
N GLU A 58 -2.77 -17.64 -11.11
CA GLU A 58 -4.17 -17.19 -11.17
C GLU A 58 -4.26 -15.66 -11.25
N SER A 59 -4.54 -15.16 -12.45
CA SER A 59 -4.50 -13.75 -12.79
C SER A 59 -5.72 -12.98 -12.28
N ASP A 60 -6.30 -13.41 -11.17
CA ASP A 60 -7.53 -12.83 -10.62
C ASP A 60 -7.17 -11.80 -9.56
N ALA A 61 -6.36 -10.82 -9.98
CA ALA A 61 -6.16 -9.61 -9.21
C ALA A 61 -7.48 -8.82 -9.21
N SER A 62 -8.27 -9.00 -8.17
CA SER A 62 -9.53 -8.29 -7.99
C SER A 62 -9.31 -7.13 -7.01
N ASP A 63 -9.68 -5.93 -7.44
CA ASP A 63 -9.66 -4.74 -6.61
C ASP A 63 -10.93 -4.72 -5.76
N LEU A 64 -10.82 -4.32 -4.50
CA LEU A 64 -11.99 -3.90 -3.76
C LEU A 64 -12.57 -2.66 -4.43
N PRO A 65 -13.91 -2.51 -4.47
CA PRO A 65 -14.52 -1.26 -4.88
C PRO A 65 -13.89 -0.13 -4.06
N SER A 66 -13.26 0.83 -4.75
CA SER A 66 -12.56 1.96 -4.15
C SER A 66 -13.47 2.59 -3.11
N SER A 67 -13.06 2.55 -1.86
CA SER A 67 -13.94 2.99 -0.80
C SER A 67 -13.93 4.50 -0.64
N GLU A 68 -15.13 5.06 -0.54
CA GLU A 68 -15.28 6.42 -0.03
C GLU A 68 -14.76 6.50 1.40
N ALA A 69 -14.17 7.65 1.74
CA ALA A 69 -13.67 7.87 3.09
C ALA A 69 -14.85 7.92 4.08
N ARG A 70 -14.79 7.07 5.12
CA ARG A 70 -15.81 7.00 6.18
C ARG A 70 -15.36 7.79 7.40
N THR A 71 -16.30 8.27 8.20
CA THR A 71 -15.98 8.97 9.46
C THR A 71 -15.67 7.96 10.55
N LEU A 72 -14.57 8.16 11.27
CA LEU A 72 -14.29 7.46 12.53
C LEU A 72 -15.13 8.09 13.64
N ALA A 73 -16.17 7.40 14.08
CA ALA A 73 -17.12 7.90 15.08
C ALA A 73 -16.39 8.40 16.35
N GLY A 74 -16.65 9.63 16.81
CA GLY A 74 -16.01 10.18 18.01
C GLY A 74 -14.64 10.84 17.82
N THR A 75 -13.95 10.67 16.68
CA THR A 75 -12.73 11.47 16.35
C THR A 75 -13.06 12.76 15.59
N GLY A 76 -14.04 12.68 14.66
CA GLY A 76 -14.16 13.62 13.53
C GLY A 76 -13.07 13.46 12.44
N ALA A 77 -12.20 12.46 12.55
CA ALA A 77 -11.29 12.01 11.50
C ALA A 77 -12.03 11.10 10.51
N LYS A 78 -11.45 10.97 9.32
CA LYS A 78 -11.87 10.09 8.24
C LYS A 78 -10.87 8.95 8.09
N ILE A 79 -11.39 7.82 7.65
CA ILE A 79 -10.65 6.62 7.28
C ILE A 79 -10.94 6.26 5.84
N LYS A 80 -9.90 5.93 5.08
CA LYS A 80 -9.99 5.33 3.76
C LYS A 80 -9.33 3.95 3.79
N PHE A 81 -9.96 2.98 3.15
CA PHE A 81 -9.46 1.62 3.06
C PHE A 81 -9.40 1.17 1.60
N ASP A 82 -8.20 0.91 1.10
CA ASP A 82 -8.00 0.37 -0.23
C ASP A 82 -7.46 -1.05 -0.08
N GLY A 83 -8.01 -2.02 -0.82
CA GLY A 83 -7.54 -3.39 -0.76
C GLY A 83 -7.55 -4.08 -2.12
N LYS A 84 -6.63 -5.02 -2.27
CA LYS A 84 -6.44 -5.81 -3.48
C LYS A 84 -6.08 -7.23 -3.11
N TRP A 85 -6.81 -8.21 -3.64
CA TRP A 85 -6.54 -9.61 -3.39
C TRP A 85 -5.62 -10.19 -4.47
N ARG A 86 -4.59 -10.93 -4.04
CA ARG A 86 -3.64 -11.64 -4.91
C ARG A 86 -3.08 -12.84 -4.17
N ASN A 87 -3.11 -14.02 -4.79
CA ASN A 87 -2.41 -15.24 -4.32
C ASN A 87 -2.70 -15.60 -2.85
N GLY A 88 -3.98 -15.67 -2.49
CA GLY A 88 -4.41 -16.03 -1.12
C GLY A 88 -4.15 -14.94 -0.08
N LYS A 89 -3.86 -13.70 -0.50
CA LYS A 89 -3.56 -12.59 0.39
C LYS A 89 -4.34 -11.35 -0.02
N LEU A 90 -4.89 -10.67 0.98
CA LEU A 90 -5.38 -9.31 0.86
C LEU A 90 -4.24 -8.34 1.15
N PHE A 91 -3.83 -7.56 0.16
CA PHE A 91 -2.94 -6.41 0.32
C PHE A 91 -3.80 -5.19 0.54
N TYR A 92 -3.47 -4.35 1.52
CA TYR A 92 -4.33 -3.23 1.87
C TYR A 92 -3.56 -1.99 2.31
N ARG A 93 -4.23 -0.85 2.21
CA ARG A 93 -3.79 0.46 2.67
C ARG A 93 -4.90 1.08 3.51
N VAL A 94 -4.53 1.55 4.70
CA VAL A 94 -5.40 2.34 5.59
C VAL A 94 -4.84 3.75 5.65
N ASN A 95 -5.67 4.74 5.32
CA ASN A 95 -5.32 6.15 5.47
C ASN A 95 -6.27 6.82 6.46
N LEU A 96 -5.73 7.56 7.43
CA LEU A 96 -6.51 8.30 8.42
C LEU A 96 -6.16 9.79 8.35
N SER A 97 -7.17 10.65 8.25
CA SER A 97 -6.97 12.09 8.13
C SER A 97 -8.12 12.90 8.73
N PRO A 98 -7.90 14.13 9.23
CA PRO A 98 -6.60 14.77 9.40
C PRO A 98 -5.86 14.29 10.66
N TYR A 99 -4.53 14.37 10.65
CA TYR A 99 -3.66 13.95 11.76
C TYR A 99 -3.96 14.69 13.08
N SER A 100 -4.37 15.96 13.00
CA SER A 100 -4.68 16.78 14.19
C SER A 100 -5.76 16.16 15.09
N LYS A 101 -6.67 15.36 14.52
CA LYS A 101 -7.72 14.63 15.26
C LYS A 101 -7.27 13.29 15.83
N LEU A 102 -6.10 12.82 15.40
CA LEU A 102 -5.57 11.49 15.71
C LEU A 102 -4.35 11.53 16.62
N LYS A 103 -3.75 12.71 16.83
CA LYS A 103 -2.51 12.87 17.61
C LYS A 103 -2.61 12.24 18.99
N SER A 104 -3.62 12.63 19.79
CA SER A 104 -3.81 12.10 21.15
C SER A 104 -3.99 10.57 21.14
N ALA A 105 -4.77 10.06 20.18
CA ALA A 105 -4.98 8.62 20.02
C ALA A 105 -3.72 7.87 19.65
N ARG A 106 -2.90 8.44 18.77
CA ARG A 106 -1.61 7.86 18.42
C ARG A 106 -0.66 7.84 19.60
N ASP A 107 -0.58 8.93 20.35
CA ASP A 107 0.30 9.06 21.52
C ASP A 107 -0.07 8.05 22.62
N SER A 108 -1.37 7.73 22.76
CA SER A 108 -1.89 6.69 23.65
C SER A 108 -1.91 5.28 23.04
N ASN A 109 -1.26 5.06 21.88
CA ASN A 109 -1.23 3.78 21.17
C ASN A 109 -2.62 3.19 20.83
N GLY A 110 -3.57 4.05 20.46
CA GLY A 110 -4.90 3.66 20.02
C GLY A 110 -4.85 2.70 18.83
N THR A 111 -5.93 1.96 18.63
CA THR A 111 -6.06 0.98 17.55
C THR A 111 -7.32 1.27 16.73
N VAL A 112 -7.17 1.15 15.42
CA VAL A 112 -8.29 1.16 14.47
C VAL A 112 -8.47 -0.25 13.94
N TRP A 113 -9.73 -0.69 13.90
CA TRP A 113 -10.15 -1.91 13.25
C TRP A 113 -10.91 -1.59 11.97
N VAL A 114 -10.65 -2.35 10.92
CA VAL A 114 -11.40 -2.35 9.67
C VAL A 114 -12.06 -3.72 9.57
N ASP A 115 -13.37 -3.76 9.77
CA ASP A 115 -14.15 -4.96 9.51
C ASP A 115 -14.45 -5.07 8.03
N LEU A 116 -14.30 -6.28 7.51
CA LEU A 116 -14.63 -6.68 6.16
C LEU A 116 -15.96 -7.41 6.25
N LEU A 117 -16.99 -6.88 5.59
CA LEU A 117 -18.38 -7.27 5.79
C LEU A 117 -18.93 -7.96 4.55
N ASP A 118 -19.78 -8.97 4.72
CA ASP A 118 -20.52 -9.60 3.63
C ASP A 118 -21.73 -8.75 3.20
N SER A 119 -22.61 -9.28 2.33
CA SER A 119 -23.81 -8.57 1.86
C SER A 119 -24.89 -8.37 2.93
N ASP A 120 -24.82 -9.11 4.03
CA ASP A 120 -25.78 -9.09 5.14
C ASP A 120 -25.19 -8.39 6.38
N ASP A 121 -24.11 -7.63 6.21
CA ASP A 121 -23.36 -6.90 7.24
C ASP A 121 -22.70 -7.79 8.32
N TYR A 122 -22.53 -9.10 8.09
CA TYR A 122 -21.74 -9.95 8.98
C TYR A 122 -20.23 -9.77 8.73
N VAL A 123 -19.45 -9.85 9.81
CA VAL A 123 -17.99 -9.73 9.75
C VAL A 123 -17.40 -11.02 9.17
N VAL A 124 -16.83 -10.91 7.97
CA VAL A 124 -16.02 -11.96 7.33
C VAL A 124 -14.63 -12.00 7.95
N ASP A 125 -14.02 -10.84 8.14
CA ASP A 125 -12.70 -10.72 8.78
C ASP A 125 -12.47 -9.30 9.34
N THR A 126 -11.47 -9.15 10.22
CA THR A 126 -11.07 -7.86 10.80
C THR A 126 -9.58 -7.61 10.63
N ILE A 127 -9.23 -6.41 10.19
CA ILE A 127 -7.86 -5.89 10.14
C ILE A 127 -7.67 -4.93 11.32
N ASN A 128 -6.67 -5.17 12.16
CA ASN A 128 -6.29 -4.26 13.25
C ASN A 128 -5.02 -3.49 12.90
N VAL A 129 -5.03 -2.18 13.12
CA VAL A 129 -3.88 -1.29 12.90
C VAL A 129 -3.68 -0.43 14.12
N SER A 130 -2.55 -0.62 14.80
CA SER A 130 -2.11 0.30 15.85
C SER A 130 -1.69 1.63 15.23
N LEU A 131 -2.19 2.74 15.79
CA LEU A 131 -1.88 4.09 15.34
C LEU A 131 -0.39 4.44 15.49
N SER A 132 0.30 3.86 16.47
CA SER A 132 1.73 4.06 16.67
C SER A 132 2.57 3.39 15.56
N GLY A 133 2.07 2.29 15.00
CA GLY A 133 2.65 1.57 13.86
C GLY A 133 2.38 2.21 12.49
N MET A 134 1.59 3.29 12.42
CA MET A 134 1.31 3.99 11.17
C MET A 134 2.39 5.02 10.84
N THR A 135 2.70 5.15 9.55
CA THR A 135 3.60 6.19 9.03
C THR A 135 2.88 7.54 9.00
N GLN A 136 3.54 8.61 9.43
CA GLN A 136 3.01 9.97 9.26
C GLN A 136 3.21 10.43 7.83
N VAL A 137 2.13 10.88 7.18
CA VAL A 137 2.22 11.56 5.89
C VAL A 137 2.32 13.06 6.15
N VAL A 138 3.42 13.67 5.70
CA VAL A 138 3.72 15.09 5.92
C VAL A 138 3.50 15.92 4.66
N ASP A 139 3.17 17.20 4.83
CA ASP A 139 3.12 18.16 3.73
C ASP A 139 4.52 18.67 3.32
N ALA A 140 4.56 19.58 2.34
CA ALA A 140 5.81 20.20 1.86
C ALA A 140 6.56 21.02 2.94
N LYS A 141 5.92 21.35 4.06
CA LYS A 141 6.51 22.06 5.20
C LYS A 141 6.93 21.10 6.32
N GLY A 142 6.83 19.78 6.09
CA GLY A 142 7.13 18.75 7.07
C GLY A 142 6.08 18.60 8.18
N GLN A 143 4.90 19.20 8.03
CA GLN A 143 3.84 19.10 9.04
C GLN A 143 3.00 17.83 8.80
N PRO A 144 2.75 17.00 9.83
CA PRO A 144 1.92 15.81 9.70
C PRO A 144 0.46 16.15 9.31
N GLN A 145 -0.02 15.56 8.23
CA GLN A 145 -1.37 15.75 7.69
C GLN A 145 -2.26 14.51 7.84
N ALA A 146 -1.68 13.31 7.75
CA ALA A 146 -2.42 12.05 7.82
C ALA A 146 -1.56 10.93 8.42
N LEU A 147 -2.20 9.79 8.70
CA LEU A 147 -1.54 8.52 9.02
C LEU A 147 -1.79 7.52 7.90
N GLU A 148 -0.77 6.77 7.52
CA GLU A 148 -0.87 5.69 6.52
C GLU A 148 -0.28 4.39 7.05
N PHE A 149 -0.98 3.29 6.78
CA PHE A 149 -0.48 1.94 7.00
C PHE A 149 -0.68 1.12 5.74
N VAL A 150 0.34 0.38 5.32
CA VAL A 150 0.27 -0.57 4.23
C VAL A 150 0.59 -1.95 4.78
N GLY A 151 -0.32 -2.89 4.56
CA GLY A 151 -0.25 -4.22 5.14
C GLY A 151 -0.66 -5.33 4.17
N ARG A 152 -0.57 -6.55 4.67
CA ARG A 152 -1.09 -7.74 4.01
C ARG A 152 -1.63 -8.72 5.04
N LYS A 153 -2.69 -9.44 4.70
CA LYS A 153 -3.28 -10.48 5.53
C LYS A 153 -3.58 -11.71 4.68
N GLN A 154 -3.45 -12.90 5.27
CA GLN A 154 -3.90 -14.12 4.63
C GLN A 154 -5.43 -14.09 4.52
N MET A 155 -5.96 -14.30 3.32
CA MET A 155 -7.39 -14.29 3.05
C MET A 155 -7.69 -15.21 1.88
N SER A 156 -8.63 -16.15 2.08
CA SER A 156 -9.00 -17.05 1.00
C SER A 156 -9.73 -16.29 -0.12
N ARG A 157 -9.76 -16.88 -1.32
CA ARG A 157 -10.49 -16.29 -2.45
C ARG A 157 -12.01 -16.26 -2.18
N SER A 158 -12.55 -17.26 -1.49
CA SER A 158 -13.97 -17.32 -1.11
C SER A 158 -14.33 -16.20 -0.14
N ASP A 159 -13.51 -15.95 0.89
CA ASP A 159 -13.77 -14.88 1.87
C ASP A 159 -13.71 -13.50 1.20
N PHE A 160 -12.73 -13.30 0.32
CA PHE A 160 -12.63 -12.06 -0.45
C PHE A 160 -13.85 -11.82 -1.34
N ASN A 161 -14.33 -12.87 -2.03
CA ASN A 161 -15.51 -12.78 -2.90
C ASN A 161 -16.82 -12.62 -2.11
N ALA A 162 -16.89 -13.10 -0.87
CA ALA A 162 -18.04 -12.90 0.01
C ALA A 162 -18.13 -11.46 0.53
N MET A 163 -17.00 -10.74 0.57
CA MET A 163 -16.94 -9.38 1.07
C MET A 163 -17.66 -8.41 0.12
N SER A 164 -18.65 -7.70 0.65
CA SER A 164 -19.42 -6.69 -0.09
C SER A 164 -19.03 -5.26 0.31
N SER A 165 -18.60 -5.07 1.55
CA SER A 165 -18.32 -3.76 2.12
C SER A 165 -17.28 -3.83 3.25
N TRP A 166 -16.99 -2.70 3.88
CA TRP A 166 -16.12 -2.64 5.06
C TRP A 166 -16.61 -1.57 6.03
N GLY A 167 -16.32 -1.71 7.31
CA GLY A 167 -16.72 -0.76 8.34
C GLY A 167 -15.56 -0.43 9.29
N PRO A 168 -15.37 0.83 9.67
CA PRO A 168 -14.38 1.16 10.69
C PRO A 168 -14.94 1.00 12.09
N ARG A 169 -14.15 0.38 12.97
CA ARG A 169 -14.34 0.41 14.42
C ARG A 169 -13.06 0.94 15.07
N TRP A 170 -13.21 1.56 16.23
CA TRP A 170 -12.06 2.00 17.01
C TRP A 170 -12.44 2.09 18.49
N ALA A 171 -11.43 2.09 19.35
CA ALA A 171 -11.56 2.06 20.80
C ALA A 171 -10.34 2.75 21.43
N PHE A 172 -10.56 3.35 22.61
CA PHE A 172 -9.54 3.83 23.53
C PHE A 172 -9.74 3.18 24.89
#